data_AF-A0A2V5ME04-F1
#
_entry.id   AF-A0A2V5ME04-F1
#
_cell.length_a   1.000
_cell.length_b   1.000
_cell.length_c   1.000
_cell.angle_alpha   90.00
_cell.angle_beta   90.00
_cell.angle_gamma   90.00
#
_symmetry.space_group_name_H-M   'P 1'
#
loop_
_entity.id
_entity.type
_entity.pdbx_description
1 polymer ?
#
loop_
_entity_poly.entity_id
_entity_poly.type
_entity_poly.pdbx_seq_one_letter_code
_entity_poly.pdbx_strand_id
1 'polypeptide(L)'
;VDGFLLKYSHLEEVRSIDEIKHPIIREALKLAGIQERNLEIASMADIPAGTGLGSSGTFTTALLKALHALRKNLVHASELAEQACCIEMEKLHERIGKQDQYIAAYGGLTCFEFLPDGRVKASPLNVSEETLLELEDNLLLFFTGYARSASKILQEQHDKSTKSDEAMLENLHFVKELGRESQRALEGNNLREFARLMNVHWRRKKERSAIVSNEFINESYDVAMANGALGGKLIGAGGGGFLMFYAEDKARLRDAMRERGLTEVRFRFEPEGTKILIQ
;
A
#
# COMPACT_ATOMS: atom_id res chain seq x y z
N VAL A 1 -17.11 5.20 -1.07
CA VAL A 1 -17.32 6.45 -1.82
C VAL A 1 -18.81 6.56 -2.05
N ASP A 2 -19.47 7.53 -1.41
CA ASP A 2 -20.90 7.75 -1.66
C ASP A 2 -21.02 8.67 -2.89
N GLY A 3 -21.46 8.13 -4.02
CA GLY A 3 -21.65 8.89 -5.27
C GLY A 3 -21.33 8.10 -6.54
N PHE A 4 -21.41 8.78 -7.70
CA PHE A 4 -21.01 8.21 -8.99
C PHE A 4 -19.51 8.41 -9.22
N LEU A 5 -18.76 7.31 -9.33
CA LEU A 5 -17.36 7.36 -9.76
C LEU A 5 -17.30 7.20 -11.28
N LEU A 6 -17.24 8.31 -12.00
CA LEU A 6 -17.12 8.33 -13.45
C LEU A 6 -15.65 8.53 -13.85
N LYS A 7 -15.04 7.49 -14.42
CA LYS A 7 -13.70 7.57 -15.01
C LYS A 7 -13.87 7.63 -16.53
N TYR A 8 -14.01 8.83 -17.09
CA TYR A 8 -14.01 8.97 -18.55
C TYR A 8 -12.60 8.64 -19.06
N SER A 9 -12.51 7.61 -19.88
CA SER A 9 -11.26 6.99 -20.30
C SER A 9 -10.52 7.86 -21.31
N HIS A 10 -9.22 8.02 -21.12
CA HIS A 10 -8.33 8.36 -22.22
C HIS A 10 -8.07 7.07 -23.01
N LEU A 11 -8.63 6.97 -24.23
CA LEU A 11 -8.32 5.86 -25.13
C LEU A 11 -6.95 6.12 -25.78
N GLU A 12 -6.07 5.13 -25.66
CA GLU A 12 -4.80 5.10 -26.36
C GLU A 12 -4.86 4.03 -27.45
N GLU A 13 -4.86 4.45 -28.72
CA GLU A 13 -4.83 3.57 -29.88
C GLU A 13 -3.52 3.79 -30.64
N VAL A 14 -2.68 2.75 -30.70
CA VAL A 14 -1.35 2.81 -31.30
C VAL A 14 -1.05 1.54 -32.09
N ARG A 15 -0.07 1.61 -33.02
CA ARG A 15 0.24 0.50 -33.92
C ARG A 15 1.34 -0.43 -33.40
N SER A 16 2.13 0.05 -32.44
CA SER A 16 3.26 -0.68 -31.87
C SER A 16 3.37 -0.44 -30.37
N ILE A 17 3.97 -1.40 -29.65
CA ILE A 17 4.17 -1.28 -28.20
C ILE A 17 5.03 -0.04 -27.86
N ASP A 18 5.99 0.30 -28.70
CA ASP A 18 6.88 1.45 -28.49
C ASP A 18 6.15 2.81 -28.56
N GLU A 19 5.00 2.88 -29.22
CA GLU A 19 4.17 4.08 -29.32
C GLU A 19 3.27 4.29 -28.08
N ILE A 20 3.08 3.26 -27.24
CA ILE A 20 2.25 3.34 -26.04
C ILE A 20 2.85 4.35 -25.06
N LYS A 21 2.10 5.40 -24.73
CA LYS A 21 2.44 6.45 -23.77
C LYS A 21 2.32 5.94 -22.34
N HIS A 22 1.31 5.12 -22.03
CA HIS A 22 1.15 4.59 -20.67
C HIS A 22 2.37 3.74 -20.27
N PRO A 23 3.20 4.19 -19.31
CA PRO A 23 4.53 3.61 -19.08
C PRO A 23 4.48 2.16 -18.59
N ILE A 24 3.63 1.87 -17.59
CA ILE A 24 3.50 0.51 -17.04
C ILE A 24 3.00 -0.47 -18.10
N ILE A 25 1.94 -0.12 -18.85
CA ILE A 25 1.38 -0.98 -19.90
C ILE A 25 2.44 -1.28 -20.97
N ARG A 26 3.16 -0.26 -21.44
CA ARG A 26 4.24 -0.43 -22.42
C ARG A 26 5.29 -1.42 -21.94
N GLU A 27 5.86 -1.19 -20.75
CA GLU A 27 6.95 -2.04 -20.25
C GLU A 27 6.46 -3.44 -19.87
N ALA A 28 5.22 -3.60 -19.39
CA ALA A 28 4.62 -4.90 -19.12
C ALA A 28 4.41 -5.73 -20.39
N LEU A 29 3.93 -5.12 -21.47
CA LEU A 29 3.77 -5.77 -22.77
C LEU A 29 5.12 -6.21 -23.36
N LYS A 30 6.16 -5.35 -23.22
CA LYS A 30 7.54 -5.70 -23.62
C LYS A 30 8.07 -6.87 -22.81
N LEU A 31 7.93 -6.82 -21.48
CA LEU A 31 8.42 -7.87 -20.57
C LEU A 31 7.73 -9.22 -20.85
N ALA A 32 6.41 -9.21 -21.03
CA ALA A 32 5.64 -10.41 -21.35
C ALA A 32 5.82 -10.88 -22.82
N GLY A 33 6.55 -10.11 -23.65
CA GLY A 33 6.84 -10.45 -25.04
C GLY A 33 5.59 -10.60 -25.91
N ILE A 34 4.56 -9.79 -25.68
CA ILE A 34 3.29 -9.82 -26.43
C ILE A 34 3.53 -9.44 -27.89
N GLN A 35 2.94 -10.20 -28.81
CA GLN A 35 3.06 -9.98 -30.27
C GLN A 35 1.69 -9.74 -30.94
N GLU A 36 0.61 -9.99 -30.21
CA GLU A 36 -0.77 -9.82 -30.59
C GLU A 36 -1.06 -8.33 -30.85
N ARG A 37 -1.65 -8.03 -32.03
CA ARG A 37 -1.88 -6.64 -32.47
C ARG A 37 -3.28 -6.10 -32.21
N ASN A 38 -4.19 -6.94 -31.75
CA ASN A 38 -5.60 -6.60 -31.47
C ASN A 38 -5.92 -6.86 -29.99
N LEU A 39 -5.11 -6.29 -29.10
CA LEU A 39 -5.28 -6.44 -27.66
C LEU A 39 -5.86 -5.15 -27.08
N GLU A 40 -7.03 -5.25 -26.45
CA GLU A 40 -7.61 -4.17 -25.65
C GLU A 40 -7.36 -4.44 -24.17
N ILE A 41 -6.86 -3.44 -23.45
CA ILE A 41 -6.61 -3.51 -22.01
C ILE A 41 -7.44 -2.43 -21.33
N ALA A 42 -8.39 -2.85 -20.51
CA ALA A 42 -9.17 -1.97 -19.65
C ALA A 42 -8.81 -2.21 -18.18
N SER A 43 -8.78 -1.14 -17.38
CA SER A 43 -8.50 -1.22 -15.94
C SER A 43 -9.49 -0.41 -15.12
N MET A 44 -9.98 -1.04 -14.05
CA MET A 44 -10.91 -0.47 -13.09
C MET A 44 -10.31 -0.63 -11.69
N ALA A 45 -10.54 0.34 -10.82
CA ALA A 45 -10.04 0.32 -9.44
C ALA A 45 -11.05 0.98 -8.52
N ASP A 46 -11.23 0.40 -7.32
CA ASP A 46 -12.19 0.88 -6.31
C ASP A 46 -11.73 2.18 -5.65
N ILE A 47 -10.41 2.38 -5.57
CA ILE A 47 -9.78 3.52 -4.91
C ILE A 47 -8.95 4.32 -5.91
N PRO A 48 -9.03 5.67 -5.89
CA PRO A 48 -8.19 6.53 -6.72
C PRO A 48 -6.68 6.31 -6.48
N ALA A 49 -5.88 6.61 -7.49
CA ALA A 49 -4.42 6.60 -7.39
C ALA A 49 -3.91 7.64 -6.38
N GLY A 50 -2.73 7.41 -5.81
CA GLY A 50 -2.07 8.37 -4.90
C GLY A 50 -2.65 8.42 -3.48
N THR A 51 -3.45 7.43 -3.11
CA THR A 51 -4.10 7.33 -1.78
C THR A 51 -3.25 6.60 -0.73
N GLY A 52 -2.08 6.06 -1.13
CA GLY A 52 -1.17 5.36 -0.23
C GLY A 52 -1.49 3.88 0.00
N LEU A 53 -2.47 3.31 -0.72
CA LEU A 53 -2.86 1.89 -0.65
C LEU A 53 -2.19 1.00 -1.72
N GLY A 54 -1.08 1.44 -2.32
CA GLY A 54 -0.32 0.61 -3.28
C GLY A 54 -1.00 0.37 -4.63
N SER A 55 -1.84 1.29 -5.10
CA SER A 55 -2.61 1.12 -6.35
C SER A 55 -1.75 0.91 -7.60
N SER A 56 -0.58 1.57 -7.71
CA SER A 56 0.34 1.40 -8.85
C SER A 56 0.91 -0.01 -8.89
N GLY A 57 1.52 -0.45 -7.77
CA GLY A 57 2.04 -1.81 -7.62
C GLY A 57 0.99 -2.88 -7.86
N THR A 58 -0.22 -2.68 -7.34
CA THR A 58 -1.35 -3.59 -7.56
C THR A 58 -1.74 -3.66 -9.04
N PHE A 59 -1.83 -2.52 -9.73
CA PHE A 59 -2.13 -2.48 -11.16
C PHE A 59 -1.06 -3.19 -11.99
N THR A 60 0.23 -2.93 -11.73
CA THR A 60 1.35 -3.60 -12.42
C THR A 60 1.29 -5.11 -12.22
N THR A 61 1.11 -5.58 -10.99
CA THR A 61 1.01 -7.01 -10.64
C THR A 61 -0.20 -7.67 -11.33
N ALA A 62 -1.37 -7.02 -11.30
CA ALA A 62 -2.59 -7.51 -11.95
C ALA A 62 -2.45 -7.62 -13.47
N LEU A 63 -1.88 -6.59 -14.10
CA LEU A 63 -1.62 -6.57 -15.53
C LEU A 63 -0.68 -7.70 -15.93
N LEU A 64 0.46 -7.86 -15.24
CA LEU A 64 1.40 -8.94 -15.53
C LEU A 64 0.75 -10.32 -15.38
N LYS A 65 -0.06 -10.53 -14.34
CA LYS A 65 -0.78 -11.81 -14.16
C LYS A 65 -1.71 -12.09 -15.33
N ALA A 66 -2.43 -11.08 -15.81
CA ALA A 66 -3.30 -11.19 -16.98
C ALA A 66 -2.51 -11.48 -18.27
N LEU A 67 -1.35 -10.85 -18.47
CA LEU A 67 -0.49 -11.10 -19.63
C LEU A 67 0.14 -12.51 -19.61
N HIS A 68 0.56 -13.00 -18.45
CA HIS A 68 0.99 -14.41 -18.29
C HIS A 68 -0.15 -15.38 -18.59
N ALA A 69 -1.36 -15.07 -18.11
CA ALA A 69 -2.54 -15.87 -18.40
C ALA A 69 -2.88 -15.89 -19.90
N LEU A 70 -2.80 -14.75 -20.60
CA LEU A 70 -2.96 -14.65 -22.05
C LEU A 70 -1.95 -15.53 -22.80
N ARG A 71 -0.70 -15.56 -22.32
CA ARG A 71 0.39 -16.37 -22.87
C ARG A 71 0.36 -17.83 -22.44
N LYS A 72 -0.61 -18.23 -21.62
CA LYS A 72 -0.72 -19.58 -21.02
C LYS A 72 0.52 -19.98 -20.22
N ASN A 73 1.18 -19.00 -19.61
CA ASN A 73 2.34 -19.19 -18.76
C ASN A 73 1.91 -19.18 -17.29
N LEU A 74 2.36 -20.17 -16.53
CA LEU A 74 2.22 -20.16 -15.09
C LEU A 74 3.32 -19.30 -14.48
N VAL A 75 2.93 -18.38 -13.60
CA VAL A 75 3.85 -17.48 -12.88
C VAL A 75 3.60 -17.59 -11.38
N HIS A 76 4.67 -17.83 -10.63
CA HIS A 76 4.64 -17.87 -9.17
C HIS A 76 4.51 -16.45 -8.60
N ALA A 77 3.93 -16.31 -7.39
CA ALA A 77 3.70 -15.01 -6.76
C ALA A 77 5.01 -14.22 -6.55
N SER A 78 6.11 -14.89 -6.15
CA SER A 78 7.43 -14.27 -6.01
C SER A 78 7.94 -13.68 -7.32
N GLU A 79 7.85 -14.46 -8.40
CA GLU A 79 8.31 -14.05 -9.72
C GLU A 79 7.45 -12.92 -10.27
N LEU A 80 6.12 -13.00 -10.09
CA LEU A 80 5.19 -11.95 -10.48
C LEU A 80 5.53 -10.62 -9.77
N ALA A 81 5.76 -10.67 -8.45
CA ALA A 81 6.12 -9.49 -7.66
C ALA A 81 7.46 -8.88 -8.09
N GLU A 82 8.49 -9.72 -8.33
CA GLU A 82 9.79 -9.25 -8.82
C GLU A 82 9.70 -8.64 -10.23
N GLN A 83 8.92 -9.22 -11.14
CA GLN A 83 8.68 -8.63 -12.47
C GLN A 83 8.00 -7.26 -12.36
N ALA A 84 7.00 -7.13 -11.47
CA ALA A 84 6.34 -5.85 -11.22
C ALA A 84 7.31 -4.81 -10.63
N CYS A 85 8.19 -5.24 -9.70
CA CYS A 85 9.23 -4.37 -9.15
C CYS A 85 10.26 -3.95 -10.22
N CYS A 86 10.69 -4.87 -11.10
CA CYS A 86 11.60 -4.58 -12.20
C CYS A 86 11.01 -3.52 -13.15
N ILE A 87 9.73 -3.62 -13.51
CA ILE A 87 9.06 -2.61 -14.34
C ILE A 87 9.12 -1.23 -13.67
N GLU A 88 8.60 -1.10 -12.45
CA GLU A 88 8.48 0.22 -11.83
C GLU A 88 9.85 0.78 -11.41
N MET A 89 10.70 -0.03 -10.77
CA MET A 89 11.96 0.46 -10.19
C MET A 89 13.11 0.51 -11.20
N GLU A 90 13.25 -0.47 -12.10
CA GLU A 90 14.41 -0.57 -13.00
C GLU A 90 14.12 0.01 -14.39
N LYS A 91 12.93 -0.24 -14.96
CA LYS A 91 12.58 0.24 -16.32
C LYS A 91 12.03 1.66 -16.29
N LEU A 92 11.19 1.98 -15.31
CA LEU A 92 10.55 3.29 -15.17
C LEU A 92 11.30 4.22 -14.20
N HIS A 93 12.30 3.69 -13.48
CA HIS A 93 13.11 4.45 -12.52
C HIS A 93 12.29 5.12 -11.40
N GLU A 94 11.15 4.53 -11.05
CA GLU A 94 10.30 5.03 -9.97
C GLU A 94 10.95 4.74 -8.61
N ARG A 95 10.99 5.76 -7.76
CA ARG A 95 11.57 5.68 -6.40
C ARG A 95 10.52 5.16 -5.42
N ILE A 96 10.22 3.87 -5.49
CA ILE A 96 9.24 3.18 -4.66
C ILE A 96 9.84 2.00 -3.89
N GLY A 97 9.09 1.46 -2.93
CA GLY A 97 9.44 0.21 -2.25
C GLY A 97 8.85 -1.01 -2.96
N LYS A 98 9.30 -2.22 -2.57
CA LYS A 98 8.83 -3.50 -3.12
C LYS A 98 7.51 -4.00 -2.50
N GLN A 99 7.11 -3.47 -1.34
CA GLN A 99 6.05 -4.06 -0.51
C GLN A 99 4.68 -4.12 -1.22
N ASP A 100 4.36 -3.15 -2.07
CA ASP A 100 3.05 -3.01 -2.70
C ASP A 100 2.84 -4.11 -3.77
N GLN A 101 3.86 -4.38 -4.59
CA GLN A 101 3.84 -5.43 -5.60
C GLN A 101 3.79 -6.81 -4.95
N TYR A 102 4.53 -6.99 -3.85
CA TYR A 102 4.57 -8.23 -3.10
C TYR A 102 3.24 -8.54 -2.42
N ILE A 103 2.64 -7.59 -1.70
CA ILE A 103 1.33 -7.85 -1.08
C ILE A 103 0.24 -8.10 -2.13
N ALA A 104 0.28 -7.41 -3.27
CA ALA A 104 -0.67 -7.66 -4.37
C ALA A 104 -0.50 -9.06 -5.00
N ALA A 105 0.72 -9.61 -5.03
CA ALA A 105 0.98 -10.94 -5.59
C ALA A 105 0.64 -12.07 -4.63
N TYR A 106 0.88 -11.88 -3.33
CA TYR A 106 0.73 -12.92 -2.30
C TYR A 106 -0.64 -12.91 -1.62
N GLY A 107 -1.17 -11.72 -1.30
CA GLY A 107 -2.37 -11.55 -0.48
C GLY A 107 -2.14 -11.83 1.01
N GLY A 108 -3.24 -11.78 1.76
CA GLY A 108 -3.30 -12.12 3.17
C GLY A 108 -2.55 -11.15 4.09
N LEU A 109 -2.38 -11.58 5.34
CA LEU A 109 -1.56 -10.87 6.32
C LEU A 109 -0.15 -11.47 6.33
N THR A 110 0.76 -10.83 5.60
CA THR A 110 2.07 -11.39 5.25
C THR A 110 3.22 -10.53 5.78
N CYS A 111 4.23 -11.18 6.36
CA CYS A 111 5.52 -10.57 6.70
C CYS A 111 6.47 -10.68 5.50
N PHE A 112 7.10 -9.55 5.15
CA PHE A 112 8.12 -9.49 4.11
C PHE A 112 9.47 -9.09 4.71
N GLU A 113 10.46 -9.97 4.57
CA GLU A 113 11.85 -9.67 4.91
C GLU A 113 12.64 -9.37 3.63
N PHE A 114 13.00 -8.10 3.44
CA PHE A 114 13.85 -7.64 2.34
C PHE A 114 15.33 -7.85 2.71
N LEU A 115 16.01 -8.73 1.99
CA LEU A 115 17.39 -9.13 2.27
C LEU A 115 18.40 -8.22 1.52
N PRO A 116 19.65 -8.11 2.01
CA PRO A 116 20.68 -7.29 1.35
C PRO A 116 21.04 -7.75 -0.07
N ASP A 117 20.80 -9.01 -0.41
CA ASP A 117 21.03 -9.58 -1.75
C ASP A 117 19.86 -9.32 -2.71
N GLY A 118 18.87 -8.53 -2.29
CA GLY A 118 17.70 -8.15 -3.08
C GLY A 118 16.54 -9.15 -3.04
N ARG A 119 16.75 -10.35 -2.49
CA ARG A 119 15.68 -11.35 -2.32
C ARG A 119 14.70 -10.91 -1.24
N VAL A 120 13.46 -11.35 -1.39
CA VAL A 120 12.40 -11.12 -0.40
C VAL A 120 11.90 -12.46 0.11
N LYS A 121 11.91 -12.64 1.42
CA LYS A 121 11.21 -13.77 2.05
C LYS A 121 9.81 -13.31 2.41
N ALA A 122 8.82 -14.06 1.97
CA ALA A 122 7.42 -13.85 2.32
C ALA A 122 6.97 -14.99 3.25
N SER A 123 6.43 -14.65 4.41
CA SER A 123 5.82 -15.62 5.31
C SER A 123 4.46 -15.11 5.81
N PRO A 124 3.37 -15.90 5.69
CA PRO A 124 2.11 -15.53 6.30
C PRO A 124 2.32 -15.43 7.82
N LEU A 125 1.65 -14.47 8.46
CA LEU A 125 1.68 -14.37 9.92
C LEU A 125 0.89 -15.50 10.55
N ASN A 126 1.42 -16.07 11.63
CA ASN A 126 0.72 -17.09 12.41
C ASN A 126 -0.27 -16.44 13.39
N VAL A 127 -1.35 -15.89 12.86
CA VAL A 127 -2.42 -15.23 13.63
C VAL A 127 -3.65 -16.13 13.67
N SER A 128 -4.28 -16.24 14.85
CA SER A 128 -5.52 -17.00 14.98
C SER A 128 -6.67 -16.34 14.20
N GLU A 129 -7.63 -17.13 13.73
CA GLU A 129 -8.81 -16.60 13.02
C GLU A 129 -9.61 -15.62 13.89
N GLU A 130 -9.76 -15.91 15.19
CA GLU A 130 -10.41 -15.02 16.16
C GLU A 130 -9.70 -13.66 16.25
N THR A 131 -8.37 -13.66 16.39
CA THR A 131 -7.57 -12.44 16.43
C THR A 131 -7.61 -11.67 15.11
N LEU A 132 -7.66 -12.36 13.97
CA LEU A 132 -7.78 -11.71 12.67
C LEU A 132 -9.14 -11.01 12.50
N LEU A 133 -10.23 -11.66 12.95
CA LEU A 133 -11.58 -11.07 12.95
C LEU A 133 -11.67 -9.89 13.91
N GLU A 134 -11.09 -9.99 15.11
CA GLU A 134 -11.04 -8.89 16.07
C GLU A 134 -10.21 -7.71 15.53
N LEU A 135 -9.09 -8.00 14.88
CA LEU A 135 -8.27 -6.97 14.22
C LEU A 135 -9.06 -6.26 13.11
N GLU A 136 -9.73 -7.01 12.23
CA GLU A 136 -10.56 -6.46 11.15
C GLU A 136 -11.69 -5.59 11.72
N ASP A 137 -12.40 -6.07 12.74
CA ASP A 137 -13.54 -5.39 13.33
C ASP A 137 -13.15 -4.10 14.07
N ASN A 138 -11.92 -4.03 14.60
CA ASN A 138 -11.42 -2.89 15.37
C ASN A 138 -10.52 -1.94 14.58
N LEU A 139 -10.21 -2.24 13.31
CA LEU A 139 -9.54 -1.30 12.41
C LEU A 139 -10.53 -0.45 11.62
N LEU A 140 -10.34 0.86 11.66
CA LEU A 140 -11.16 1.83 10.95
C LEU A 140 -10.28 2.67 10.04
N LEU A 141 -10.71 2.83 8.79
CA LEU A 141 -9.98 3.54 7.75
C LEU A 141 -10.78 4.76 7.29
N PHE A 142 -10.17 5.95 7.32
CA PHE A 142 -10.82 7.22 7.01
C PHE A 142 -10.08 7.94 5.89
N PHE A 143 -10.80 8.28 4.82
CA PHE A 143 -10.22 9.04 3.71
C PHE A 143 -10.10 10.52 4.07
N THR A 144 -8.90 11.08 3.92
CA THR A 144 -8.60 12.47 4.27
C THR A 144 -9.04 13.49 3.20
N GLY A 145 -9.56 13.03 2.05
CA GLY A 145 -9.98 13.89 0.95
C GLY A 145 -8.85 14.33 0.00
N TYR A 146 -7.59 14.11 0.38
CA TYR A 146 -6.44 14.53 -0.42
C TYR A 146 -5.58 13.33 -0.84
N ALA A 147 -5.19 13.28 -2.11
CA ALA A 147 -4.12 12.43 -2.60
C ALA A 147 -2.90 13.29 -2.92
N ARG A 148 -1.72 12.92 -2.42
CA ARG A 148 -0.45 13.57 -2.78
C ARG A 148 0.51 12.54 -3.32
N SER A 149 1.34 12.97 -4.26
CA SER A 149 2.37 12.08 -4.80
C SER A 149 3.35 11.66 -3.70
N ALA A 150 3.47 10.34 -3.51
CA ALA A 150 4.41 9.73 -2.58
C ALA A 150 5.87 10.00 -2.96
N SER A 151 6.14 10.29 -4.24
CA SER A 151 7.50 10.37 -4.79
C SER A 151 8.36 11.44 -4.13
N LYS A 152 7.82 12.59 -3.73
CA LYS A 152 8.61 13.64 -3.04
C LYS A 152 9.09 13.20 -1.66
N ILE A 153 8.22 12.53 -0.89
CA ILE A 153 8.56 12.04 0.46
C ILE A 153 9.59 10.90 0.36
N LEU A 154 9.39 9.99 -0.59
CA LEU A 154 10.30 8.86 -0.81
C LEU A 154 11.65 9.32 -1.35
N GLN A 155 11.67 10.36 -2.18
CA GLN A 155 12.91 10.98 -2.65
C GLN A 155 13.71 11.59 -1.51
N GLU A 156 13.08 12.36 -0.61
CA GLU A 156 13.76 12.91 0.57
C GLU A 156 14.38 11.80 1.43
N GLN A 157 13.64 10.70 1.65
CA GLN A 157 14.14 9.56 2.40
C GLN A 157 15.36 8.91 1.71
N HIS A 158 15.27 8.65 0.41
CA HIS A 158 16.36 8.08 -0.38
C HIS A 158 17.62 8.94 -0.35
N ASP A 159 17.47 10.25 -0.59
CA ASP A 159 18.60 11.18 -0.67
C ASP A 159 19.31 11.35 0.68
N LYS A 160 18.60 11.26 1.81
CA LYS A 160 19.21 11.27 3.16
C LYS A 160 19.91 9.94 3.49
N SER A 161 19.29 8.81 3.14
CA SER A 161 19.88 7.49 3.38
C SER A 161 21.17 7.26 2.58
N THR A 162 21.22 7.70 1.31
CA THR A 162 22.42 7.55 0.47
C THR A 162 23.58 8.44 0.91
N LYS A 163 23.31 9.50 1.68
CA LYS A 163 24.31 10.37 2.29
C LYS A 163 24.80 9.87 3.66
N SER A 164 24.40 8.66 4.07
CA SER A 164 24.74 8.07 5.37
C SER A 164 24.38 8.97 6.55
N ASP A 165 23.25 9.68 6.45
CA ASP A 165 22.71 10.47 7.55
C ASP A 165 22.39 9.54 8.74
N GLU A 166 23.12 9.72 9.85
CA GLU A 166 23.03 8.83 11.02
C GLU A 166 21.62 8.76 11.60
N ALA A 167 20.93 9.91 11.68
CA ALA A 167 19.57 10.00 12.20
C ALA A 167 18.57 9.25 11.30
N MET A 168 18.75 9.31 9.97
CA MET A 168 17.95 8.53 9.03
C MET A 168 18.21 7.03 9.18
N LEU A 169 19.48 6.60 9.30
CA LEU A 169 19.82 5.19 9.49
C LEU A 169 19.25 4.63 10.80
N GLU A 170 19.38 5.37 11.90
CA GLU A 170 18.76 5.01 13.18
C GLU A 170 17.25 4.87 13.03
N ASN A 171 16.60 5.82 12.34
CA ASN A 171 15.17 5.75 12.08
C ASN A 171 14.78 4.51 11.25
N LEU A 172 15.59 4.12 10.25
CA LEU A 172 15.33 2.89 9.47
C LEU A 172 15.46 1.63 10.34
N HIS A 173 16.47 1.58 11.21
CA HIS A 173 16.61 0.48 12.18
C HIS A 173 15.44 0.42 13.16
N PHE A 174 14.98 1.58 13.63
CA PHE A 174 13.81 1.70 14.49
C PHE A 174 12.53 1.19 13.80
N VAL A 175 12.27 1.61 12.56
CA VAL A 175 11.10 1.15 11.79
C VAL A 175 11.17 -0.36 11.52
N LYS A 176 12.36 -0.89 11.25
CA LYS A 176 12.57 -2.34 11.09
C LYS A 176 12.22 -3.11 12.36
N GLU A 177 12.66 -2.62 13.53
CA GLU A 177 12.33 -3.29 14.79
C GLU A 177 10.85 -3.17 15.15
N LEU A 178 10.22 -2.01 14.90
CA LEU A 178 8.77 -1.87 15.03
C LEU A 178 7.98 -2.86 14.17
N GLY A 179 8.46 -3.19 12.96
CA GLY A 179 7.87 -4.22 12.11
C GLY A 179 7.89 -5.60 12.79
N ARG A 180 9.01 -5.95 13.43
CA ARG A 180 9.18 -7.20 14.18
C ARG A 180 8.36 -7.23 15.47
N GLU A 181 8.29 -6.11 16.18
CA GLU A 181 7.41 -5.96 17.35
C GLU A 181 5.94 -6.11 16.96
N SER A 182 5.54 -5.54 15.82
CA SER A 182 4.17 -5.66 15.30
C SER A 182 3.85 -7.11 14.95
N GLN A 183 4.78 -7.83 14.31
CA GLN A 183 4.64 -9.26 14.06
C GLN A 183 4.43 -10.03 15.37
N ARG A 184 5.30 -9.83 16.37
CA ARG A 184 5.18 -10.51 17.68
C ARG A 184 3.87 -10.19 18.39
N ALA A 185 3.40 -8.94 18.30
CA ALA A 185 2.14 -8.52 18.90
C ALA A 185 0.93 -9.22 18.24
N LEU A 186 0.92 -9.29 16.91
CA LEU A 186 -0.16 -9.95 16.16
C LEU A 186 -0.17 -11.47 16.39
N GLU A 187 0.99 -12.12 16.29
CA GLU A 187 1.12 -13.58 16.52
C GLU A 187 0.91 -13.97 17.99
N GLY A 188 1.08 -13.02 18.92
CA GLY A 188 0.81 -13.17 20.35
C GLY A 188 -0.59 -12.74 20.78
N ASN A 189 -1.51 -12.49 19.84
CA ASN A 189 -2.88 -12.03 20.07
C ASN A 189 -2.99 -10.74 20.92
N ASN A 190 -1.98 -9.86 20.86
CA ASN A 190 -1.93 -8.61 21.61
C ASN A 190 -2.24 -7.40 20.71
N LEU A 191 -3.51 -7.25 20.34
CA LEU A 191 -3.96 -6.21 19.42
C LEU A 191 -3.84 -4.79 19.99
N ARG A 192 -3.93 -4.63 21.32
CA ARG A 192 -3.66 -3.36 21.99
C ARG A 192 -2.20 -2.92 21.84
N GLU A 193 -1.27 -3.86 21.92
CA GLU A 193 0.13 -3.57 21.66
C GLU A 193 0.36 -3.22 20.18
N PHE A 194 -0.26 -3.95 19.25
CA PHE A 194 -0.23 -3.57 17.83
C PHE A 194 -0.75 -2.14 17.61
N ALA A 195 -1.86 -1.77 18.24
CA ALA A 195 -2.40 -0.40 18.19
C ALA A 195 -1.40 0.63 18.73
N ARG A 196 -0.78 0.36 19.89
CA ARG A 196 0.25 1.22 20.48
C ARG A 196 1.43 1.40 19.52
N LEU A 197 1.90 0.32 18.90
CA LEU A 197 3.01 0.33 17.93
C LEU A 197 2.69 1.16 16.68
N MET A 198 1.44 1.13 16.19
CA MET A 198 1.00 2.02 15.11
C MET A 198 1.17 3.49 15.48
N ASN A 199 0.74 3.88 16.69
CA ASN A 199 0.87 5.25 17.18
C ASN A 199 2.35 5.65 17.38
N VAL A 200 3.18 4.76 17.92
CA VAL A 200 4.64 4.99 18.06
C VAL A 200 5.27 5.23 16.70
N HIS A 201 4.96 4.38 15.70
CA HIS A 201 5.43 4.57 14.34
C HIS A 201 4.97 5.91 13.78
N TRP A 202 3.70 6.27 13.94
CA TRP A 202 3.17 7.52 13.42
C TRP A 202 3.85 8.75 14.02
N ARG A 203 4.03 8.80 15.34
CA ARG A 203 4.72 9.90 16.03
C ARG A 203 6.14 10.09 15.51
N ARG A 204 6.92 9.00 15.40
CA ARG A 204 8.27 9.04 14.82
C ARG A 204 8.25 9.53 13.37
N LYS A 205 7.28 9.06 12.58
CA LYS A 205 7.14 9.45 11.17
C LYS A 205 6.83 10.95 11.01
N LYS A 206 6.03 11.54 11.93
CA LYS A 206 5.76 12.99 11.97
C LYS A 206 7.00 13.81 12.31
N GLU A 207 7.79 13.37 13.29
CA GLU A 207 9.03 14.06 13.69
C GLU A 207 10.06 14.12 12.57
N ARG A 208 10.10 13.09 11.72
CA ARG A 208 11.10 12.94 10.65
C ARG A 208 10.98 13.96 9.53
N SER A 209 9.76 14.32 9.11
CA SER A 209 9.57 15.19 7.95
C SER A 209 8.25 15.93 8.01
N ALA A 210 8.34 17.26 7.96
CA ALA A 210 7.19 18.16 8.03
C ALA A 210 6.19 17.95 6.87
N ILE A 211 6.61 17.35 5.76
CA ILE A 211 5.73 17.09 4.60
C ILE A 211 4.91 15.80 4.72
N VAL A 212 5.17 14.98 5.74
CA VAL A 212 4.46 13.70 5.98
C VAL A 212 3.04 13.92 6.50
N SER A 213 2.78 15.05 7.15
CA SER A 213 1.47 15.41 7.70
C SER A 213 1.12 16.86 7.36
N ASN A 214 -0.05 17.30 7.79
CA ASN A 214 -0.48 18.69 7.77
C ASN A 214 -1.35 18.96 9.00
N GLU A 215 -1.72 20.22 9.22
CA GLU A 215 -2.53 20.64 10.36
C GLU A 215 -3.85 19.85 10.45
N PHE A 216 -4.58 19.73 9.34
CA PHE A 216 -5.83 18.96 9.30
C PHE A 216 -5.66 17.48 9.68
N ILE A 217 -4.61 16.81 9.19
CA ILE A 217 -4.30 15.42 9.53
C ILE A 217 -3.91 15.30 11.00
N ASN A 218 -3.11 16.24 11.52
CA ASN A 218 -2.67 16.24 12.92
C ASN A 218 -3.85 16.44 13.87
N GLU A 219 -4.68 17.45 13.63
CA GLU A 219 -5.89 17.70 14.43
C GLU A 219 -6.86 16.51 14.39
N SER A 220 -7.10 15.96 13.20
CA SER A 220 -8.01 14.81 13.06
C SER A 220 -7.46 13.58 13.78
N TYR A 221 -6.14 13.38 13.75
CA TYR A 221 -5.48 12.33 14.52
C TYR A 221 -5.66 12.54 16.03
N ASP A 222 -5.44 13.75 16.53
CA ASP A 222 -5.57 14.04 17.96
C ASP A 222 -7.03 13.91 18.44
N VAL A 223 -8.00 14.33 17.61
CA VAL A 223 -9.44 14.09 17.85
C VAL A 223 -9.74 12.60 17.92
N ALA A 224 -9.20 11.79 17.01
CA ALA A 224 -9.41 10.33 17.02
C ALA A 224 -8.86 9.69 18.30
N MET A 225 -7.64 10.06 18.70
CA MET A 225 -7.01 9.55 19.94
C MET A 225 -7.80 9.96 21.20
N ALA A 226 -8.42 11.15 21.21
CA ALA A 226 -9.29 11.60 22.29
C ALA A 226 -10.67 10.93 22.29
N ASN A 227 -11.05 10.24 21.21
CA ASN A 227 -12.40 9.73 20.97
C ASN A 227 -12.42 8.25 20.55
N GLY A 228 -11.72 7.40 21.30
CA GLY A 228 -11.86 5.94 21.22
C GLY A 228 -10.73 5.21 20.50
N ALA A 229 -9.87 5.91 19.75
CA ALA A 229 -8.70 5.27 19.15
C ALA A 229 -7.62 4.95 20.21
N LEU A 230 -7.13 3.71 20.20
CA LEU A 230 -6.00 3.26 21.02
C LEU A 230 -4.66 3.50 20.31
N GLY A 231 -4.69 3.58 18.99
CA GLY A 231 -3.57 4.02 18.18
C GLY A 231 -3.93 4.09 16.72
N GLY A 232 -3.08 4.71 15.91
CA GLY A 232 -3.31 4.84 14.48
C GLY A 232 -2.13 5.43 13.76
N LYS A 233 -2.30 5.60 12.46
CA LYS A 233 -1.29 6.20 11.58
C LYS A 233 -1.89 6.65 10.25
N LEU A 234 -1.19 7.55 9.58
CA LEU A 234 -1.41 7.79 8.15
C LEU A 234 -0.76 6.65 7.33
N ILE A 235 -1.55 6.07 6.43
CA ILE A 235 -1.14 4.99 5.54
C ILE A 235 -0.37 5.54 4.32
N GLY A 236 0.56 4.76 3.78
CA GLY A 236 1.41 5.14 2.65
C GLY A 236 2.57 6.08 3.02
N ALA A 237 3.10 6.80 2.03
CA ALA A 237 4.27 7.66 2.23
C ALA A 237 3.99 8.89 3.12
N GLY A 238 2.81 9.49 2.98
CA GLY A 238 2.32 10.62 3.79
C GLY A 238 1.79 11.78 2.95
N GLY A 239 1.36 12.86 3.61
CA GLY A 239 0.87 14.09 3.00
C GLY A 239 -0.59 14.04 2.52
N GLY A 240 -1.27 12.92 2.69
CA GLY A 240 -2.65 12.65 2.30
C GLY A 240 -2.97 11.15 2.35
N GLY A 241 -4.11 10.76 1.80
CA GLY A 241 -4.56 9.37 1.71
C GLY A 241 -5.48 9.00 2.86
N PHE A 242 -5.14 7.94 3.57
CA PHE A 242 -5.98 7.36 4.60
C PHE A 242 -5.37 7.43 5.99
N LEU A 243 -6.18 7.83 6.97
CA LEU A 243 -5.90 7.59 8.38
C LEU A 243 -6.47 6.24 8.78
N MET A 244 -5.65 5.39 9.38
CA MET A 244 -6.08 4.11 9.96
C MET A 244 -5.96 4.20 11.48
N PHE A 245 -6.99 3.75 12.19
CA PHE A 245 -7.02 3.67 13.63
C PHE A 245 -7.45 2.28 14.08
N TYR A 246 -6.89 1.83 15.20
CA TYR A 246 -7.43 0.73 15.99
C TYR A 246 -8.21 1.32 17.16
N ALA A 247 -9.48 0.93 17.32
CA ALA A 247 -10.37 1.45 18.35
C ALA A 247 -11.29 0.37 18.90
N GLU A 248 -11.47 0.37 20.22
CA GLU A 248 -12.49 -0.47 20.89
C GLU A 248 -13.84 0.25 20.94
N ASP A 249 -13.84 1.57 21.18
CA ASP A 249 -15.04 2.42 21.10
C ASP A 249 -15.20 2.99 19.68
N LYS A 250 -15.61 2.13 18.77
CA LYS A 250 -15.74 2.43 17.33
C LYS A 250 -16.85 3.42 17.03
N ALA A 251 -17.94 3.40 17.81
CA ALA A 251 -19.05 4.31 17.63
C ALA A 251 -18.60 5.75 17.89
N ARG A 252 -17.95 5.99 19.03
CA ARG A 252 -17.41 7.29 19.37
C ARG A 252 -16.36 7.78 18.37
N LEU A 253 -15.48 6.90 17.90
CA LEU A 253 -14.51 7.28 16.88
C LEU A 253 -15.19 7.66 15.56
N ARG A 254 -16.15 6.87 15.09
CA ARG A 254 -16.89 7.16 13.85
C ARG A 254 -17.62 8.50 13.92
N ASP A 255 -18.26 8.81 15.04
CA ASP A 255 -18.97 10.07 15.22
C ASP A 255 -18.00 11.25 15.20
N ALA A 256 -16.91 11.16 15.95
CA ALA A 256 -15.87 12.21 15.96
C ALA A 256 -15.22 12.42 14.58
N MET A 257 -14.97 11.36 13.82
CA MET A 257 -14.42 11.48 12.46
C MET A 257 -15.43 12.05 11.47
N ARG A 258 -16.72 11.73 11.62
CA ARG A 258 -17.80 12.30 10.79
C ARG A 258 -17.94 13.80 11.02
N GLU A 259 -17.86 14.26 12.27
CA GLU A 259 -17.87 15.70 12.60
C GLU A 259 -16.69 16.45 11.99
N ARG A 260 -15.56 15.77 11.78
CA ARG A 260 -14.39 16.29 11.07
C ARG A 260 -14.51 16.22 9.54
N GLY A 261 -15.64 15.74 9.01
CA GLY A 261 -15.88 15.58 7.57
C GLY A 261 -15.10 14.41 6.93
N LEU A 262 -14.56 13.49 7.74
CA LEU A 262 -13.86 12.32 7.24
C LEU A 262 -14.85 11.20 6.93
N THR A 263 -14.63 10.54 5.79
CA THR A 263 -15.48 9.41 5.35
C THR A 263 -14.80 8.09 5.68
N GLU A 264 -15.50 7.22 6.41
CA GLU A 264 -15.06 5.84 6.65
C GLU A 264 -15.10 5.04 5.35
N VAL A 265 -14.02 4.32 5.05
CA VAL A 265 -13.98 3.31 4.00
C VAL A 265 -13.87 1.96 4.69
N ARG A 266 -14.96 1.18 4.58
CA ARG A 266 -14.96 -0.19 5.10
C ARG A 266 -14.10 -1.08 4.21
N PHE A 267 -13.36 -1.98 4.83
CA PHE A 267 -12.54 -2.97 4.15
C PHE A 267 -12.63 -4.30 4.89
N ARG A 268 -12.13 -5.36 4.25
CA ARG A 268 -11.88 -6.66 4.85
C ARG A 268 -10.49 -7.12 4.45
N PHE A 269 -9.90 -8.03 5.20
CA PHE A 269 -8.69 -8.70 4.77
C PHE A 269 -9.00 -9.64 3.61
N GLU A 270 -8.21 -9.54 2.54
CA GLU A 270 -8.27 -10.43 1.40
C GLU A 270 -7.16 -11.49 1.57
N PRO A 271 -7.50 -12.76 1.86
CA PRO A 271 -6.49 -13.81 2.05
C PRO A 271 -5.71 -14.12 0.78
N GLU A 272 -6.23 -13.79 -0.41
CA GLU A 272 -5.66 -14.22 -1.67
C GLU A 272 -4.97 -13.08 -2.43
N GLY A 273 -3.85 -13.41 -3.08
CA GLY A 273 -3.18 -12.49 -3.99
C GLY A 273 -3.94 -12.31 -5.30
N THR A 274 -3.28 -11.67 -6.27
CA THR A 274 -3.84 -11.45 -7.61
C THR A 274 -4.34 -12.74 -8.26
N LYS A 275 -5.59 -12.72 -8.74
CA LYS A 275 -6.28 -13.86 -9.38
C LYS A 275 -6.69 -13.59 -10.82
N ILE A 276 -6.87 -14.68 -11.57
CA ILE A 276 -7.56 -14.72 -12.84
C ILE A 276 -8.95 -15.33 -12.61
N LEU A 277 -10.00 -14.64 -13.04
CA LEU A 277 -11.38 -15.08 -12.82
C LEU A 277 -11.94 -15.92 -13.97
N ILE A 278 -11.56 -15.64 -15.21
CA ILE A 278 -12.02 -16.38 -16.41
C ILE A 278 -10.87 -16.43 -17.41
N GLN A 279 -10.60 -17.62 -17.96
CA GLN A 279 -9.72 -17.86 -19.12
C GLN A 279 -10.53 -18.43 -20.27
#